data_AF-A0A0D6N4D6-F1
#
_entry.id   AF-A0A0D6N4D6-F1
#
_cell.length_a   1.000
_cell.length_b   1.000
_cell.length_c   1.000
_cell.angle_alpha   90.00
_cell.angle_beta   90.00
_cell.angle_gamma   90.00
#
_symmetry.space_group_name_H-M   'P 1'
#
loop_
_entity.id
_entity.type
_entity.pdbx_description
1 polymer ?
#
loop_
_entity_poly.entity_id
_entity_poly.type
_entity_poly.pdbx_seq_one_letter_code
_entity_poly.pdbx_strand_id
1 'polypeptide(L)'
;MDQNDGNFDFTKQAADYLRKVSKDDGLCSNIRSSHAHMLVAAALGYNSRKAMLDDPKGPYTKNQWLSHTAKHVENIRATILRMKGACVRPEHAPEIARIIQDGLTPACCECGEHNIDNLPIGYVEQGDDADWVCASCSADDTQYGTCYCCGDHVIYTVEQLDAKGLCSEHHGEFDLDPEEEEDYESYIEYLEIH
;
A
#
# COMPACT_ATOMS: atom_id res chain seq x y z
N MET A 1 -7.73 -21.99 -7.47
CA MET A 1 -8.14 -21.65 -6.09
C MET A 1 -9.15 -20.52 -6.16
N ASP A 2 -10.00 -20.43 -5.15
CA ASP A 2 -11.37 -19.91 -5.22
C ASP A 2 -11.58 -18.54 -5.87
N GLN A 3 -12.67 -18.49 -6.64
CA GLN A 3 -13.33 -17.27 -7.09
C GLN A 3 -13.84 -16.51 -5.86
N ASN A 4 -13.20 -15.40 -5.52
CA ASN A 4 -13.81 -14.36 -4.72
C ASN A 4 -13.71 -13.04 -5.49
N ASP A 5 -14.40 -12.99 -6.64
CA ASP A 5 -14.63 -11.78 -7.44
C ASP A 5 -15.67 -10.86 -6.74
N GLY A 6 -15.50 -10.71 -5.42
CA GLY A 6 -16.36 -9.96 -4.52
C GLY A 6 -15.94 -8.50 -4.49
N ASN A 7 -16.13 -7.79 -5.61
CA ASN A 7 -16.15 -6.32 -5.76
C ASN A 7 -15.63 -5.53 -4.53
N PHE A 8 -14.33 -5.60 -4.25
CA PHE A 8 -13.73 -4.94 -3.11
C PHE A 8 -13.76 -3.42 -3.32
N ASP A 9 -14.20 -2.67 -2.30
CA ASP A 9 -14.33 -1.21 -2.35
C ASP A 9 -13.36 -0.58 -1.35
N PHE A 10 -12.18 -0.17 -1.83
CA PHE A 10 -11.15 0.50 -1.03
C PHE A 10 -11.66 1.81 -0.40
N THR A 11 -12.61 2.50 -1.05
CA THR A 11 -13.20 3.71 -0.48
C THR A 11 -14.15 3.40 0.68
N LYS A 12 -14.78 2.21 0.67
CA LYS A 12 -15.56 1.70 1.80
C LYS A 12 -14.65 1.23 2.93
N GLN A 13 -13.57 0.52 2.62
CA GLN A 13 -12.52 0.16 3.59
C GLN A 13 -12.04 1.42 4.33
N ALA A 14 -11.63 2.45 3.60
CA ALA A 14 -11.16 3.70 4.19
C ALA A 14 -12.22 4.39 5.05
N ALA A 15 -13.49 4.36 4.64
CA ALA A 15 -14.58 4.94 5.41
C ALA A 15 -14.82 4.18 6.73
N ASP A 16 -14.73 2.85 6.72
CA ASP A 16 -14.88 2.03 7.92
C ASP A 16 -13.64 2.15 8.84
N TYR A 17 -12.44 2.20 8.27
CA TYR A 17 -11.20 2.44 9.00
C TYR A 17 -11.21 3.81 9.70
N LEU A 18 -11.58 4.88 8.99
CA LEU A 18 -11.71 6.22 9.56
C LEU A 18 -12.64 6.24 10.77
N ARG A 19 -13.77 5.52 10.71
CA ARG A 19 -14.73 5.46 11.82
C ARG A 19 -14.19 4.72 13.02
N LYS A 20 -13.43 3.63 12.79
CA LYS A 20 -12.78 2.84 13.84
C LYS A 20 -11.70 3.68 14.54
N VAL A 21 -10.70 4.15 13.80
CA VAL A 21 -9.56 4.89 14.34
C VAL A 21 -9.99 6.20 14.99
N SER A 22 -10.92 6.96 14.39
CA SER A 22 -11.41 8.20 15.02
C SER A 22 -12.05 7.98 16.38
N LYS A 23 -12.66 6.80 16.60
CA LYS A 23 -13.24 6.44 17.88
C LYS A 23 -12.18 5.99 18.87
N ASP A 24 -11.27 5.13 18.43
CA ASP A 24 -10.22 4.54 19.26
C ASP A 24 -9.22 5.62 19.75
N ASP A 25 -8.89 6.58 18.89
CA ASP A 25 -7.98 7.70 19.20
C ASP A 25 -8.67 8.87 19.92
N GLY A 26 -9.99 8.79 20.14
CA GLY A 26 -10.75 9.85 20.81
C GLY A 26 -11.00 11.11 19.97
N LEU A 27 -10.70 11.08 18.66
CA LEU A 27 -10.95 12.19 17.73
C LEU A 27 -12.45 12.53 17.60
N CYS A 28 -13.29 11.50 17.53
CA CYS A 28 -14.74 11.61 17.57
C CYS A 28 -15.38 10.30 18.05
N SER A 29 -16.37 10.41 18.95
CA SER A 29 -17.07 9.26 19.51
C SER A 29 -17.86 8.40 18.50
N ASN A 30 -18.37 9.01 17.43
CA ASN A 30 -19.11 8.31 16.37
C ASN A 30 -19.21 9.10 15.06
N ILE A 31 -18.31 8.85 14.10
CA ILE A 31 -18.50 9.33 12.73
C ILE A 31 -19.57 8.47 12.05
N ARG A 32 -20.65 9.11 11.59
CA ARG A 32 -21.73 8.46 10.82
C ARG A 32 -21.17 7.89 9.51
N SER A 33 -21.69 6.75 9.06
CA SER A 33 -21.25 6.13 7.79
C SER A 33 -21.35 7.08 6.59
N SER A 34 -22.45 7.83 6.46
CA SER A 34 -22.61 8.83 5.38
C SER A 34 -21.56 9.94 5.44
N HIS A 35 -21.18 10.36 6.64
CA HIS A 35 -20.15 11.36 6.87
C HIS A 35 -18.76 10.85 6.50
N ALA A 36 -18.42 9.62 6.90
CA ALA A 36 -17.14 9.00 6.56
C ALA A 36 -16.96 8.90 5.04
N HIS A 37 -17.97 8.40 4.33
CA HIS A 37 -17.96 8.32 2.88
C HIS A 37 -17.83 9.69 2.18
N MET A 38 -18.44 10.73 2.72
CA MET A 38 -18.26 12.10 2.21
C MET A 38 -16.83 12.60 2.42
N LEU A 39 -16.23 12.31 3.57
CA LEU A 39 -14.85 12.71 3.88
C LEU A 39 -13.84 11.98 2.98
N VAL A 40 -14.04 10.68 2.71
CA VAL A 40 -13.23 9.93 1.73
C VAL A 40 -13.34 10.53 0.34
N ALA A 41 -14.54 10.80 -0.14
CA ALA A 41 -14.72 11.47 -1.44
C ALA A 41 -14.05 12.84 -1.48
N ALA A 42 -14.16 13.62 -0.39
CA ALA A 42 -13.51 14.92 -0.27
C ALA A 42 -11.98 14.82 -0.30
N ALA A 43 -11.41 13.83 0.41
CA ALA A 43 -9.98 13.56 0.42
C ALA A 43 -9.45 13.24 -0.99
N LEU A 44 -10.26 12.57 -1.81
CA LEU A 44 -10.00 12.23 -3.22
C LEU A 44 -10.33 13.37 -4.20
N GLY A 45 -10.72 14.56 -3.72
CA GLY A 45 -10.96 15.73 -4.57
C GLY A 45 -12.42 15.96 -4.97
N TYR A 46 -13.36 15.12 -4.55
CA TYR A 46 -14.76 15.19 -4.95
C TYR A 46 -15.65 15.93 -3.93
N ASN A 47 -16.67 16.62 -4.44
CA ASN A 47 -17.65 17.31 -3.58
C ASN A 47 -18.65 16.38 -2.88
N SER A 48 -18.82 15.16 -3.38
CA SER A 48 -19.70 14.15 -2.79
C SER A 48 -19.30 12.75 -3.24
N ARG A 49 -19.72 11.72 -2.49
CA ARG A 49 -19.55 10.33 -2.92
C ARG A 49 -20.21 10.05 -4.26
N LYS A 50 -21.39 10.62 -4.53
CA LYS A 50 -22.06 10.46 -5.82
C LYS A 50 -21.22 11.01 -6.98
N ALA A 51 -20.65 12.20 -6.83
CA ALA A 51 -19.78 12.79 -7.85
C ALA A 51 -18.54 11.94 -8.14
N MET A 52 -17.99 11.27 -7.12
CA MET A 52 -16.88 10.33 -7.27
C MET A 52 -17.29 9.05 -8.01
N LEU A 53 -18.47 8.49 -7.68
CA LEU A 53 -18.97 7.27 -8.31
C LEU A 53 -19.45 7.51 -9.76
N ASP A 54 -19.94 8.72 -10.05
CA ASP A 54 -20.39 9.12 -11.38
C ASP A 54 -19.23 9.58 -12.29
N ASP A 55 -17.97 9.59 -11.81
CA ASP A 55 -16.81 10.01 -12.61
C ASP A 55 -16.51 8.98 -13.71
N PRO A 56 -16.54 9.38 -15.00
CA PRO A 56 -16.29 8.49 -16.13
C PRO A 56 -14.84 7.99 -16.22
N LYS A 57 -13.91 8.59 -15.47
CA LYS A 57 -12.52 8.11 -15.33
C LYS A 57 -12.38 7.04 -14.25
N GLY A 58 -13.45 6.75 -13.51
CA GLY A 58 -13.52 5.66 -12.54
C GLY A 58 -13.81 4.28 -13.17
N PRO A 59 -13.94 3.22 -12.34
CA PRO A 59 -14.19 3.30 -10.90
C PRO A 59 -12.92 3.34 -10.05
N TYR A 60 -12.78 4.41 -9.27
CA TYR A 60 -11.72 4.56 -8.26
C TYR A 60 -11.83 3.52 -7.14
N THR A 61 -13.03 2.97 -6.87
CA THR A 61 -13.27 2.07 -5.73
C THR A 61 -12.44 0.79 -5.73
N LYS A 62 -11.95 0.36 -6.90
CA LYS A 62 -11.14 -0.86 -7.06
C LYS A 62 -9.64 -0.61 -7.13
N ASN A 63 -9.20 0.64 -6.99
CA ASN A 63 -7.81 1.00 -7.15
C ASN A 63 -7.10 0.93 -5.79
N GLN A 64 -6.20 -0.04 -5.62
CA GLN A 64 -5.45 -0.21 -4.38
C GLN A 64 -4.35 0.85 -4.15
N TRP A 65 -4.03 1.67 -5.15
CA TRP A 65 -3.04 2.76 -5.08
C TRP A 65 -3.69 4.13 -4.82
N LEU A 66 -4.93 4.17 -4.32
CA LEU A 66 -5.65 5.42 -4.08
C LEU A 66 -5.05 6.28 -2.96
N SER A 67 -4.30 5.71 -2.03
CA SER A 67 -3.79 6.40 -0.84
C SER A 67 -3.00 7.68 -1.19
N HIS A 68 -2.16 7.65 -2.22
CA HIS A 68 -1.39 8.82 -2.67
C HIS A 68 -2.23 9.94 -3.29
N THR A 69 -3.47 9.64 -3.70
CA THR A 69 -4.40 10.62 -4.27
C THR A 69 -5.21 11.36 -3.20
N ALA A 70 -5.31 10.81 -1.99
CA ALA A 70 -6.13 11.34 -0.90
C ALA A 70 -5.48 12.51 -0.12
N LYS A 71 -5.01 13.53 -0.85
CA LYS A 71 -4.25 14.68 -0.31
C LYS A 71 -5.04 15.98 -0.18
N HIS A 72 -6.34 15.97 -0.48
CA HIS A 72 -7.15 17.18 -0.58
C HIS A 72 -7.68 17.68 0.78
N VAL A 73 -6.78 18.05 1.70
CA VAL A 73 -7.10 18.52 3.07
C VAL A 73 -8.13 19.66 3.09
N GLU A 74 -8.00 20.64 2.19
CA GLU A 74 -8.93 21.77 2.14
C GLU A 74 -10.34 21.38 1.70
N ASN A 75 -10.48 20.34 0.88
CA ASN A 75 -11.79 19.79 0.52
C ASN A 75 -12.43 19.07 1.71
N ILE A 76 -11.63 18.36 2.52
CA ILE A 76 -12.09 17.77 3.78
C ILE A 76 -12.58 18.88 4.72
N ARG A 77 -11.79 19.94 4.91
CA ARG A 77 -12.13 21.10 5.73
C ARG A 77 -13.46 21.74 5.29
N ALA A 78 -13.62 22.01 4.00
CA ALA A 78 -14.85 22.56 3.44
C ALA A 78 -16.05 21.62 3.60
N THR A 79 -15.82 20.31 3.53
CA THR A 79 -16.87 19.30 3.70
C THR A 79 -17.35 19.25 5.14
N ILE A 80 -16.45 19.26 6.13
CA ILE A 80 -16.79 19.30 7.56
C ILE A 80 -17.68 20.51 7.88
N LEU A 81 -17.37 21.69 7.35
CA LEU A 81 -18.16 22.91 7.55
C LEU A 81 -19.62 22.80 7.06
N ARG A 82 -19.89 21.95 6.06
CA ARG A 82 -21.22 21.74 5.49
C ARG A 82 -22.00 20.61 6.17
N MET A 83 -21.33 19.78 6.97
CA MET A 83 -21.94 18.59 7.58
C MET A 83 -22.75 18.96 8.82
N LYS A 84 -24.05 18.67 8.78
CA LYS A 84 -24.95 18.89 9.93
C LYS A 84 -24.66 17.86 11.03
N GLY A 85 -24.36 18.34 12.23
CA GLY A 85 -24.07 17.48 13.40
C GLY A 85 -22.79 16.67 13.23
N ALA A 86 -21.78 17.22 12.54
CA ALA A 86 -20.45 16.64 12.53
C ALA A 86 -19.87 16.64 13.95
N CYS A 87 -19.31 15.51 14.35
CA CYS A 87 -18.57 15.38 15.60
C CYS A 87 -17.08 15.73 15.46
N VAL A 88 -16.63 15.95 14.22
CA VAL A 88 -15.28 16.39 13.87
C VAL A 88 -15.30 17.88 13.52
N ARG A 89 -14.17 18.55 13.66
CA ARG A 89 -14.02 19.98 13.42
C ARG A 89 -13.06 20.25 12.24
N PRO A 90 -13.15 21.40 11.55
CA PRO A 90 -12.31 21.71 10.39
C PRO A 90 -10.79 21.62 10.67
N GLU A 91 -10.35 21.90 11.89
CA GLU A 91 -8.97 21.74 12.35
C GLU A 91 -8.48 20.28 12.37
N HIS A 92 -9.40 19.30 12.42
CA HIS A 92 -9.06 17.88 12.35
C HIS A 92 -8.83 17.41 10.90
N ALA A 93 -9.00 18.27 9.89
CA ALA A 93 -8.91 17.87 8.48
C ALA A 93 -7.56 17.22 8.09
N PRO A 94 -6.38 17.70 8.54
CA PRO A 94 -5.11 17.05 8.23
C PRO A 94 -5.02 15.62 8.80
N GLU A 95 -5.46 15.44 10.04
CA GLU A 95 -5.47 14.13 10.71
C GLU A 95 -6.43 13.16 10.03
N ILE A 96 -7.63 13.63 9.66
CA ILE A 96 -8.61 12.85 8.91
C ILE A 96 -8.04 12.45 7.53
N ALA A 97 -7.31 13.33 6.86
CA ALA A 97 -6.63 12.99 5.61
C ALA A 97 -5.64 11.84 5.82
N ARG A 98 -4.76 11.92 6.83
CA ARG A 98 -3.79 10.85 7.14
C ARG A 98 -4.49 9.51 7.39
N ILE A 99 -5.52 9.49 8.24
CA ILE A 99 -6.29 8.27 8.54
C ILE A 99 -6.96 7.71 7.28
N ILE A 100 -7.46 8.58 6.39
CA ILE A 100 -8.05 8.15 5.12
C ILE A 100 -6.98 7.55 4.19
N GLN A 101 -5.77 8.13 4.14
CA GLN A 101 -4.66 7.57 3.35
C GLN A 101 -4.26 6.19 3.84
N ASP A 102 -4.11 6.03 5.17
CA ASP A 102 -3.85 4.73 5.79
C ASP A 102 -4.96 3.74 5.42
N GLY A 103 -6.23 4.13 5.61
CA GLY A 103 -7.37 3.27 5.32
C GLY A 103 -7.64 3.01 3.83
N LEU A 104 -7.09 3.82 2.92
CA LEU A 104 -7.12 3.57 1.47
C LEU A 104 -5.99 2.64 1.03
N THR A 105 -4.93 2.52 1.83
CA THR A 105 -3.85 1.57 1.57
C THR A 105 -4.33 0.18 1.97
N PRO A 106 -4.09 -0.87 1.15
CA PRO A 106 -4.46 -2.23 1.51
C PRO A 106 -3.86 -2.63 2.86
N ALA A 107 -4.62 -3.44 3.59
CA ALA A 107 -4.18 -3.94 4.89
C ALA A 107 -2.98 -4.89 4.70
N CYS A 108 -2.10 -4.93 5.69
CA CYS A 108 -1.06 -5.97 5.75
C CYS A 108 -1.72 -7.35 5.74
N CYS A 109 -1.28 -8.24 4.84
CA CYS A 109 -1.84 -9.58 4.69
C CYS A 109 -1.62 -10.47 5.93
N GLU A 110 -0.62 -10.17 6.76
CA GLU A 110 -0.33 -10.92 7.98
C GLU A 110 -1.09 -10.41 9.20
N CYS A 111 -1.03 -9.10 9.46
CA CYS A 111 -1.52 -8.52 10.72
C CYS A 111 -2.80 -7.67 10.58
N GLY A 112 -3.20 -7.36 9.34
CA GLY A 112 -4.37 -6.55 9.04
C GLY A 112 -4.21 -5.04 9.32
N GLU A 113 -3.00 -4.58 9.62
CA GLU A 113 -2.72 -3.17 9.89
C GLU A 113 -2.81 -2.32 8.59
N HIS A 114 -3.40 -1.14 8.70
CA HIS A 114 -3.47 -0.16 7.61
C HIS A 114 -2.47 0.97 7.86
N ASN A 115 -1.54 1.14 6.93
CA ASN A 115 -0.56 2.21 6.96
C ASN A 115 -0.21 2.63 5.53
N ILE A 116 -0.07 3.93 5.28
CA ILE A 116 0.38 4.46 3.98
C ILE A 116 1.72 3.89 3.51
N ASP A 117 2.57 3.44 4.43
CA ASP A 117 3.88 2.85 4.18
C ASP A 117 3.83 1.32 3.96
N ASN A 118 2.65 0.71 3.96
CA ASN A 118 2.52 -0.68 3.51
C ASN A 118 2.98 -0.76 2.04
N LEU A 119 3.69 -1.82 1.69
CA LEU A 119 4.20 -2.03 0.33
C LEU A 119 3.56 -3.27 -0.29
N PRO A 120 3.31 -3.27 -1.60
CA PRO A 120 2.93 -4.48 -2.29
C PRO A 120 4.08 -5.49 -2.31
N ILE A 121 3.74 -6.77 -2.33
CA ILE A 121 4.68 -7.87 -2.46
C ILE A 121 4.92 -8.13 -3.95
N GLY A 122 6.18 -8.07 -4.36
CA GLY A 122 6.67 -8.24 -5.73
C GLY A 122 6.79 -6.93 -6.49
N TYR A 123 7.35 -7.02 -7.69
CA TYR A 123 7.37 -5.90 -8.63
C TYR A 123 5.99 -5.78 -9.30
N VAL A 124 5.18 -4.84 -8.83
CA VAL A 124 3.80 -4.63 -9.31
C VAL A 124 3.57 -3.21 -9.79
N GLU A 125 2.83 -3.05 -10.87
CA GLU A 125 2.45 -1.75 -11.43
C GLU A 125 1.05 -1.31 -10.98
N GLN A 126 0.74 -0.03 -11.19
CA GLN A 126 -0.60 0.48 -10.91
C GLN A 126 -1.63 -0.18 -11.84
N GLY A 127 -2.47 -1.03 -11.26
CA GLY A 127 -3.49 -1.82 -11.96
C GLY A 127 -3.40 -3.31 -11.64
N ASP A 128 -2.25 -3.78 -11.16
CA ASP A 128 -2.00 -5.19 -10.82
C ASP A 128 -2.51 -5.55 -9.42
N ASP A 129 -3.29 -6.61 -9.30
CA ASP A 129 -3.68 -7.12 -7.99
C ASP A 129 -2.45 -7.65 -7.24
N ALA A 130 -2.27 -7.24 -5.99
CA ALA A 130 -1.12 -7.62 -5.17
C ALA A 130 -1.53 -7.77 -3.70
N ASP A 131 -0.86 -8.67 -2.99
CA ASP A 131 -0.88 -8.67 -1.53
C ASP A 131 0.07 -7.59 -1.00
N TRP A 132 -0.25 -7.03 0.17
CA TRP A 132 0.52 -5.95 0.78
C TRP A 132 1.01 -6.34 2.15
N VAL A 133 2.18 -5.84 2.54
CA VAL A 133 2.81 -6.12 3.82
C VAL A 133 3.26 -4.82 4.49
N CYS A 134 3.13 -4.74 5.81
CA CYS A 134 3.64 -3.60 6.56
C CYS A 134 5.12 -3.76 6.88
N ALA A 135 5.82 -2.64 7.11
CA ALA A 135 7.25 -2.61 7.41
C ALA A 135 7.66 -3.51 8.60
N SER A 136 6.76 -3.70 9.58
CA SER A 136 7.06 -4.57 10.74
C SER A 136 7.01 -6.06 10.39
N CYS A 137 6.10 -6.46 9.51
CA CYS A 137 5.96 -7.86 9.08
C CYS A 137 7.03 -8.21 8.04
N SER A 138 7.33 -7.29 7.12
CA SER A 138 8.37 -7.48 6.10
C SER A 138 9.79 -7.47 6.66
N ALA A 139 9.98 -7.16 7.95
CA ALA A 139 11.27 -7.23 8.63
C ALA A 139 11.68 -8.67 9.01
N ASP A 140 10.78 -9.64 8.88
CA ASP A 140 11.09 -11.07 9.06
C ASP A 140 11.84 -11.60 7.83
N ASP A 141 13.17 -11.69 7.94
CA ASP A 141 14.08 -12.16 6.90
C ASP A 141 13.91 -13.65 6.55
N THR A 142 13.13 -14.39 7.34
CA THR A 142 12.79 -15.78 7.04
C THR A 142 11.61 -15.91 6.08
N GLN A 143 10.81 -14.86 5.94
CA GLN A 143 9.61 -14.84 5.10
C GLN A 143 9.71 -13.86 3.94
N TYR A 144 10.43 -12.76 4.14
CA TYR A 144 10.57 -11.68 3.17
C TYR A 144 12.02 -11.33 2.86
N GLY A 145 12.24 -10.77 1.68
CA GLY A 145 13.55 -10.26 1.25
C GLY A 145 13.42 -9.23 0.14
N THR A 146 14.55 -8.72 -0.33
CA THR A 146 14.63 -7.79 -1.46
C THR A 146 15.48 -8.42 -2.57
N CYS A 147 15.20 -8.05 -3.82
CA CYS A 147 16.06 -8.43 -4.93
C CYS A 147 17.23 -7.45 -5.05
N TYR A 148 18.46 -7.96 -5.15
CA TYR A 148 19.66 -7.11 -5.30
C TYR A 148 19.59 -6.12 -6.48
N CYS A 149 18.95 -6.51 -7.60
CA CYS A 149 18.81 -5.65 -8.77
C CYS A 149 17.63 -4.67 -8.67
N CYS A 150 16.52 -5.07 -8.04
CA CYS A 150 15.37 -4.19 -7.87
C CYS A 150 15.60 -3.13 -6.79
N GLY A 151 16.45 -3.41 -5.81
CA GLY A 151 16.72 -2.56 -4.65
C GLY A 151 15.67 -2.70 -3.54
N ASP A 152 15.92 -2.00 -2.43
CA ASP A 152 15.25 -2.26 -1.14
C ASP A 152 13.81 -1.73 -1.02
N HIS A 153 13.28 -1.15 -2.09
CA HIS A 153 11.92 -0.60 -2.14
C HIS A 153 10.89 -1.59 -2.67
N VAL A 154 11.33 -2.78 -3.11
CA VAL A 154 10.48 -3.86 -3.60
C VAL A 154 10.67 -5.07 -2.70
N ILE A 155 9.61 -5.43 -1.98
CA ILE A 155 9.62 -6.57 -1.05
C ILE A 155 9.13 -7.81 -1.79
N TYR A 156 9.85 -8.91 -1.67
CA TYR A 156 9.48 -10.22 -2.19
C TYR A 156 9.29 -11.18 -1.02
N THR A 157 8.48 -12.22 -1.20
CA THR A 157 8.57 -13.40 -0.33
C THR A 157 9.88 -14.15 -0.63
N VAL A 158 10.44 -14.83 0.36
CA VAL A 158 11.67 -15.63 0.18
C VAL A 158 11.49 -16.69 -0.92
N GLU A 159 10.28 -17.23 -1.10
CA GLU A 159 9.97 -18.19 -2.16
C GLU A 159 10.05 -17.60 -3.59
N GLN A 160 9.95 -16.27 -3.73
CA GLN A 160 10.09 -15.57 -5.00
C GLN A 160 11.55 -15.20 -5.32
N LEU A 161 12.47 -15.44 -4.39
CA LEU A 161 13.88 -15.17 -4.56
C LEU A 161 14.65 -16.48 -4.72
N ASP A 162 15.66 -16.48 -5.59
CA ASP A 162 16.59 -17.59 -5.67
C ASP A 162 17.63 -17.56 -4.52
N ALA A 163 18.52 -18.56 -4.49
CA ALA A 163 19.55 -18.67 -3.47
C ALA A 163 20.55 -17.49 -3.45
N LYS A 164 20.59 -16.68 -4.51
CA LYS A 164 21.41 -15.48 -4.64
C LYS A 164 20.62 -14.20 -4.34
N GLY A 165 19.37 -14.30 -3.90
CA GLY A 165 18.53 -13.13 -3.60
C GLY A 165 18.06 -12.39 -4.86
N LEU A 166 17.84 -13.12 -5.96
CA LEU A 166 17.35 -12.55 -7.23
C LEU A 166 15.90 -12.95 -7.45
N CYS A 167 15.08 -11.99 -7.87
CA CYS A 167 13.74 -12.29 -8.32
C CYS A 167 13.77 -13.00 -9.69
N SER A 168 12.64 -13.55 -10.10
CA SER A 168 12.50 -14.28 -11.37
C SER A 168 12.93 -13.51 -12.63
N GLU A 169 12.87 -12.18 -12.60
CA GLU A 169 13.27 -11.34 -13.73
C GLU A 169 14.79 -11.19 -13.84
N HIS A 170 15.49 -11.20 -12.71
CA HIS A 170 16.95 -11.04 -12.63
C HIS A 170 17.65 -12.38 -12.35
N HIS A 171 16.93 -13.50 -12.46
CA HIS A 171 17.47 -14.82 -12.20
C HIS A 171 18.63 -15.12 -13.16
N GLY A 172 19.77 -15.53 -12.61
CA GLY A 172 20.98 -15.87 -13.37
C GLY A 172 21.82 -14.67 -13.80
N GLU A 173 21.46 -13.42 -13.46
CA GLU A 173 22.28 -12.24 -13.80
C GLU A 173 23.65 -12.22 -13.09
N PHE A 174 23.81 -13.02 -12.03
CA PHE A 174 25.07 -13.20 -11.30
C PHE A 174 25.59 -14.64 -11.40
N ASP A 175 25.11 -15.41 -12.38
CA ASP A 175 25.75 -16.68 -12.73
C ASP A 175 26.94 -16.37 -13.63
N LEU A 176 28.12 -16.84 -13.21
CA LEU A 176 29.30 -16.82 -14.08
C LEU A 176 29.04 -17.80 -15.21
N ASP A 177 29.34 -17.38 -16.44
CA ASP A 177 29.43 -18.35 -17.51
C ASP A 177 30.67 -19.26 -17.32
N PRO A 178 30.78 -20.40 -18.03
CA PRO A 178 31.89 -21.32 -17.81
C PRO A 178 33.28 -20.72 -18.05
N GLU A 179 33.40 -19.70 -18.92
CA GLU A 179 34.67 -19.01 -19.18
C GLU A 179 35.00 -18.07 -18.02
N GLU A 180 34.01 -17.32 -17.53
CA GLU A 180 34.14 -16.46 -16.34
C GLU A 180 34.42 -17.27 -15.06
N GLU A 181 33.85 -18.46 -14.93
CA GLU A 181 34.09 -19.38 -13.81
C GLU A 181 35.53 -19.91 -13.83
N GLU A 182 36.04 -20.36 -14.98
CA GLU A 182 37.44 -20.78 -15.15
C GLU A 182 38.42 -19.63 -14.85
N ASP A 183 38.11 -18.40 -15.28
CA ASP A 183 38.93 -17.22 -15.01
C ASP A 183 38.92 -16.86 -13.51
N TYR A 184 37.77 -16.98 -12.83
CA TYR A 184 37.65 -16.69 -11.41
C TYR A 184 38.36 -17.74 -10.55
N GLU A 185 38.21 -19.03 -10.86
CA GLU A 185 38.94 -20.12 -10.22
C GLU A 185 40.46 -19.95 -10.39
N SER A 186 40.91 -19.64 -11.61
CA SER A 186 42.33 -19.38 -11.90
C SER A 186 42.88 -18.20 -11.08
N TYR A 187 42.09 -17.15 -10.87
CA TYR A 187 42.49 -16.00 -10.06
C TYR A 187 42.60 -16.33 -8.57
N ILE A 188 41.66 -17.11 -8.03
CA ILE A 188 41.72 -17.59 -6.63
C ILE A 188 42.95 -18.46 -6.42
N GLU A 189 43.23 -19.42 -7.32
CA GLU A 189 44.42 -20.28 -7.22
C GLU A 189 45.71 -19.45 -7.19
N TYR A 190 45.82 -18.41 -8.02
CA TYR A 190 46.97 -17.52 -8.02
C TYR A 190 47.17 -16.80 -6.67
N LEU A 191 46.08 -16.33 -6.05
CA LEU A 191 46.13 -15.65 -4.75
C LEU A 191 46.44 -16.58 -3.58
N GLU A 192 46.05 -17.86 -3.64
CA GLU A 192 46.36 -18.83 -2.58
C GLU A 192 47.79 -19.36 -2.66
N ILE A 193 48.39 -19.33 -3.85
CA ILE A 193 49.77 -19.77 -4.11
C ILE A 193 50.79 -18.66 -3.82
N HIS A 194 50.37 -17.41 -3.61
CA HIS A 194 51.24 -16.23 -3.40
C HIS A 194 50.97 -15.51 -2.08
#